data_AF-A0A379PNG1-F1
#
_entry.id   AF-A0A379PNG1-F1
#
_cell.length_a   1.000
_cell.length_b   1.000
_cell.length_c   1.000
_cell.angle_alpha   90.00
_cell.angle_beta   90.00
_cell.angle_gamma   90.00
#
_symmetry.space_group_name_H-M   'P 1'
#
loop_
_entity.id
_entity.type
_entity.pdbx_description
1 polymer ?
#
loop_
_entity_poly.entity_id
_entity_poly.type
_entity_poly.pdbx_seq_one_letter_code
_entity_poly.pdbx_strand_id
1 'polypeptide(L)' 'MIDATKCPNPECQSEDIEGGSTRIEGNTSYQNCWCWKCHTTWVDKYQLVDQTDILIPARFLKRA' A
#
# COMPACT_ATOMS: atom_id res chain seq x y z
N MET A 1 -12.70 -2.05 10.50
CA MET A 1 -11.31 -2.05 9.98
C MET A 1 -11.28 -1.05 8.84
N ILE A 2 -10.33 -0.11 8.83
CA ILE A 2 -10.15 0.82 7.70
C ILE A 2 -9.59 -0.02 6.55
N ASP A 3 -10.30 -0.03 5.42
CA ASP A 3 -9.86 -0.73 4.22
C ASP A 3 -8.75 0.10 3.57
N ALA A 4 -7.51 -0.37 3.65
CA ALA A 4 -6.34 0.31 3.10
C ALA A 4 -6.36 0.39 1.56
N THR A 5 -7.35 -0.21 0.90
CA THR A 5 -7.54 -0.11 -0.55
C THR A 5 -8.48 1.03 -0.95
N LYS A 6 -9.02 1.79 0.02
CA LYS A 6 -10.02 2.85 -0.22
C LYS A 6 -9.58 4.19 0.33
N CYS A 7 -10.01 5.24 -0.36
CA CYS A 7 -9.81 6.61 0.09
C CYS A 7 -10.44 6.79 1.48
N PRO A 8 -9.70 7.35 2.45
CA PRO A 8 -10.19 7.52 3.82
C PRO A 8 -11.30 8.57 3.94
N ASN A 9 -11.53 9.37 2.90
CA ASN A 9 -12.67 10.29 2.86
C ASN A 9 -13.98 9.47 2.77
N PRO A 10 -14.85 9.51 3.79
CA PRO A 10 -16.05 8.68 3.88
C PRO A 10 -17.09 8.98 2.80
N GLU A 11 -17.05 10.17 2.18
CA GLU A 11 -17.93 10.52 1.06
C GLU A 11 -17.39 10.02 -0.29
N CYS A 12 -16.09 9.77 -0.38
CA CYS A 12 -15.44 9.36 -1.61
C CYS A 12 -15.35 7.84 -1.74
N GLN A 13 -14.72 7.20 -0.74
CA GLN A 13 -14.43 5.76 -0.65
C GLN A 13 -13.93 5.10 -1.96
N SER A 14 -13.30 5.89 -2.83
CA SER A 14 -12.82 5.42 -4.12
C SER A 14 -11.60 4.53 -3.97
N GLU A 15 -11.46 3.57 -4.89
CA GLU A 15 -10.30 2.71 -5.04
C GLU A 15 -9.29 3.28 -6.07
N ASP A 16 -9.59 4.44 -6.66
CA ASP A 16 -8.70 5.16 -7.59
C ASP A 16 -7.64 5.96 -6.81
N ILE A 17 -6.67 5.21 -6.28
CA ILE A 17 -5.66 5.66 -5.34
C ILE A 17 -4.28 5.40 -5.93
N GLU A 18 -3.40 6.39 -5.78
CA GLU A 18 -1.98 6.25 -6.09
C GLU A 18 -1.14 6.23 -4.82
N GLY A 19 -0.29 5.20 -4.72
CA GLY A 19 0.78 5.13 -3.74
C GLY A 19 2.03 5.84 -4.28
N GLY A 20 2.55 6.79 -3.52
CA GLY A 20 3.76 7.55 -3.86
C GLY A 20 5.00 7.02 -3.16
N SER A 21 5.91 7.95 -2.84
CA SER A 21 7.16 7.65 -2.14
C SER A 21 6.93 7.01 -0.78
N THR A 22 7.80 6.07 -0.43
CA THR A 22 7.84 5.43 0.88
C THR A 22 9.10 5.81 1.65
N ARG A 23 8.98 6.03 2.95
CA ARG A 23 10.12 6.22 3.87
C ARG A 23 10.05 5.20 5.01
N ILE A 24 11.22 4.75 5.47
CA ILE A 24 11.34 3.75 6.53
C ILE A 24 11.98 4.39 7.75
N GLU A 25 11.37 4.20 8.92
CA GLU A 25 11.92 4.61 10.22
C GLU A 25 11.85 3.43 11.19
N GLY A 26 13.01 2.86 11.53
CA GLY A 26 13.10 1.65 12.35
C GLY A 26 12.36 0.47 11.71
N ASN A 27 11.37 -0.07 12.41
CA ASN A 27 10.55 -1.20 11.95
C ASN A 27 9.20 -0.76 11.35
N THR A 28 9.09 0.51 10.95
CA THR A 28 7.86 1.08 10.40
C THR A 28 8.12 1.70 9.02
N SER A 29 7.23 1.40 8.07
CA SER A 29 7.19 2.00 6.74
C SER A 29 6.03 2.98 6.64
N TYR A 30 6.28 4.16 6.08
CA TYR A 30 5.30 5.21 5.85
C TYR A 30 5.20 5.49 4.35
N GLN A 31 4.00 5.36 3.78
CA GLN A 31 3.74 5.61 2.36
C GLN A 31 2.84 6.82 2.20
N ASN A 32 3.22 7.77 1.34
CA ASN A 32 2.33 8.85 0.95
C ASN A 32 1.31 8.33 -0.07
N CYS A 33 0.04 8.67 0.11
CA CYS A 33 -1.06 8.23 -0.75
C CYS A 33 -1.88 9.43 -1.24
N TRP A 34 -2.42 9.32 -2.46
CA TRP A 34 -3.26 10.32 -3.11
C TRP A 34 -4.49 9.66 -3.73
N CYS A 35 -5.67 10.27 -3.58
CA CYS A 35 -6.88 9.84 -4.28
C CYS A 35 -7.16 10.73 -5.49
N TRP A 36 -7.26 10.14 -6.69
CA TRP A 36 -7.52 10.87 -7.93
C TRP A 36 -8.94 11.44 -8.02
N LYS A 37 -9.92 10.85 -7.31
CA LYS A 37 -11.31 11.29 -7.36
C LYS A 37 -11.61 12.53 -6.52
N CYS A 38 -11.08 12.59 -5.29
CA CYS A 38 -11.37 13.67 -4.34
C CYS A 38 -10.13 14.48 -3.94
N HIS A 39 -8.96 14.16 -4.51
CA HIS A 39 -7.70 14.87 -4.30
C HIS A 39 -7.24 14.90 -2.84
N THR A 40 -7.71 13.94 -2.04
CA THR A 40 -7.28 13.79 -0.64
C THR A 40 -5.93 13.10 -0.59
N THR A 41 -5.01 13.65 0.21
CA THR A 41 -3.73 13.04 0.57
C THR A 41 -3.77 12.44 1.97
N TRP A 42 -3.10 11.31 2.18
CA TRP A 42 -2.86 10.76 3.50
C TRP A 42 -1.54 9.99 3.55
N VAL A 43 -1.18 9.49 4.73
CA VAL A 43 0.02 8.67 4.94
C VAL A 43 -0.41 7.34 5.55
N ASP A 44 -0.16 6.26 4.83
CA ASP A 44 -0.34 4.91 5.36
C ASP A 44 0.87 4.48 6.17
N LYS A 45 0.62 3.73 7.25
CA LYS A 45 1.63 3.22 8.18
C LYS A 45 1.59 1.71 8.21
N TYR A 46 2.69 1.08 7.79
CA TYR A 46 2.86 -0.36 7.81
C TYR A 46 3.91 -0.74 8.85
N GLN A 47 3.56 -1.70 9.72
CA GLN A 47 4.55 -2.35 10.57
C GLN A 47 5.29 -3.36 9.70
N LEU A 48 6.60 -3.21 9.57
CA LEU A 48 7.42 -4.22 8.93
C LEU A 48 7.46 -5.43 9.88
N VAL A 49 7.04 -6.58 9.38
CA VAL A 49 7.30 -7.87 10.01
C VAL A 49 8.50 -8.45 9.27
N ASP A 50 9.41 -9.11 10.00
CA ASP A 50 10.68 -9.62 9.48
C ASP A 50 10.59 -10.18 8.06
N GLN A 51 11.67 -10.02 7.29
CA GLN A 51 11.80 -10.57 5.96
C GLN A 51 11.71 -12.09 6.02
N THR A 52 10.51 -12.63 5.83
CA THR A 52 10.32 -14.06 5.61
C THR A 52 10.78 -14.31 4.19
N ASP A 53 11.80 -15.16 4.01
CA ASP A 53 12.15 -15.69 2.70
C ASP A 53 10.88 -16.25 2.07
N ILE A 54 10.28 -15.48 1.16
CA ILE A 54 9.21 -15.97 0.31
C ILE A 54 9.92 -16.96 -0.61
N LEU A 55 9.94 -18.23 -0.20
CA LEU A 55 10.19 -19.34 -1.09
C LEU A 55 9.06 -19.35 -2.10
N ILE A 56 9.16 -18.53 -3.16
CA ILE A 56 8.27 -18.62 -4.30
C ILE A 56 8.59 -19.98 -4.93
N PRO A 57 7.69 -20.99 -4.88
CA PRO A 57 7.95 -22.23 -5.57
C PRO A 57 8.10 -21.89 -7.06
N ALA A 58 9.24 -22.27 -7.65
CA ALA A 58 9.69 -21.96 -9.00
C ALA A 58 8.75 -22.43 -10.15
N ARG A 59 7.50 -22.82 -9.86
CA ARG A 59 6.55 -23.43 -10.80
C ARG A 59 5.59 -22.45 -11.50
N PHE A 60 5.66 -21.14 -11.23
CA PHE A 60 4.82 -20.15 -11.93
C PHE A 60 5.57 -19.26 -12.94
N LEU A 61 6.78 -19.63 -13.35
CA LEU A 61 7.39 -19.12 -14.58
C LEU A 61 7.05 -20.05 -15.75
N LYS A 62 5.84 -19.94 -16.31
CA LYS A 62 5.65 -20.25 -17.73
C LYS A 62 5.93 -18.96 -18.50
N ARG A 63 7.12 -18.87 -19.10
CA ARG A 63 7.33 -18.01 -20.28
C ARG A 63 6.78 -18.73 -21.50
N ALA A 64 6.35 -17.92 -22.47
CA ALA A 64 5.73 -18.24 -23.75
C ALA A 64 6.31 -19.47 -24.45
#